data_AF-A0A2I1FP82-F1
#
_entry.id   AF-A0A2I1FP82-F1
#
_cell.length_a   1.000
_cell.length_b   1.000
_cell.length_c   1.000
_cell.angle_alpha   90.00
_cell.angle_beta   90.00
_cell.angle_gamma   90.00
#
_symmetry.space_group_name_H-M   'P 1'
#
loop_
_entity.id
_entity.type
_entity.pdbx_description
1 polymer ?
#
loop_
_entity_poly.entity_id
_entity_poly.type
_entity_poly.pdbx_seq_one_letter_code
_entity_poly.pdbx_strand_id
1 'polypeptide(L)' 'TKDNDKTENSCDDIKDARVCKRCGDAASKFCTGCKSVYYCSKYCQKEDWKRHKKEDCTDKLKI' A
#
# COMPACT_ATOMS: atom_id res chain seq x y z
N THR A 1 8.42 -23.87 7.70
CA THR A 1 8.85 -22.63 7.02
C THR A 1 8.08 -22.56 5.72
N LYS A 2 6.98 -21.80 5.73
CA LYS A 2 5.97 -21.64 4.67
C LYS A 2 5.80 -20.12 4.55
N ASP A 3 5.88 -19.46 3.41
CA ASP A 3 5.71 -19.89 2.03
C ASP A 3 6.68 -19.14 1.13
N ASN A 4 6.97 -19.78 0.00
CA ASN A 4 7.94 -19.39 -1.02
C ASN A 4 7.49 -18.10 -1.74
N ASP A 5 8.23 -17.03 -1.51
CA ASP A 5 8.24 -15.82 -2.32
C ASP A 5 8.95 -16.13 -3.65
N LYS A 6 8.20 -16.69 -4.60
CA LYS A 6 8.56 -16.68 -6.02
C LYS A 6 7.32 -16.37 -6.83
N THR A 7 7.25 -15.15 -7.32
CA THR A 7 6.47 -14.84 -8.52
C THR A 7 7.35 -13.97 -9.40
N GLU A 8 8.29 -14.63 -10.06
CA GLU A 8 8.89 -14.13 -11.29
C GLU A 8 7.80 -14.28 -12.37
N ASN A 9 7.24 -13.17 -12.85
CA ASN A 9 6.49 -13.18 -14.11
C ASN A 9 6.61 -11.82 -14.80
N SER A 10 7.22 -11.84 -15.98
CA SER A 10 7.28 -10.71 -16.91
C SER A 10 5.89 -10.49 -17.51
N CYS A 11 5.35 -9.27 -17.45
CA CYS A 11 4.20 -8.90 -18.28
C CYS A 11 4.14 -7.40 -18.57
N ASP A 12 4.25 -7.08 -19.85
CA ASP A 12 3.77 -5.85 -20.47
C ASP A 12 2.26 -5.72 -20.23
N ASP A 13 1.86 -5.09 -19.12
CA ASP A 13 0.52 -4.55 -18.86
C ASP A 13 0.59 -3.71 -17.56
N ILE A 14 1.06 -2.46 -17.70
CA ILE A 14 1.13 -1.47 -16.61
C ILE A 14 -0.30 -1.07 -16.21
N LYS A 15 -0.99 -1.89 -15.41
CA LYS A 15 -2.37 -1.57 -15.00
C LYS A 15 -2.59 -1.20 -13.56
N ASP A 16 -1.63 -1.37 -12.66
CA ASP A 16 -1.71 -0.72 -11.34
C ASP A 16 -0.34 -0.82 -10.66
N ALA A 17 0.56 0.10 -11.02
CA ALA A 17 1.75 0.31 -10.21
C ALA A 17 1.28 0.81 -8.84
N ARG A 18 1.13 -0.12 -7.89
CA ARG A 18 0.87 0.21 -6.50
C ARG A 18 2.09 0.97 -6.00
N VAL A 19 1.97 2.30 -5.94
CA VAL A 19 3.07 3.18 -5.55
C VAL A 19 2.90 3.64 -4.11
N CYS A 20 4.03 3.83 -3.43
CA CYS A 20 4.03 4.32 -2.07
C CYS A 20 3.58 5.77 -2.07
N LYS A 21 2.49 6.06 -1.37
CA LYS A 21 1.95 7.43 -1.26
C LYS A 21 2.96 8.46 -0.73
N ARG A 22 3.96 8.01 0.04
CA ARG A 22 4.94 8.88 0.73
C ARG A 22 6.27 9.05 0.01
N CYS A 23 6.76 8.10 -0.79
CA CYS A 23 8.01 8.29 -1.57
C CYS A 23 7.92 7.94 -3.06
N GLY A 24 6.83 7.35 -3.53
CA GLY A 24 6.68 6.92 -4.92
C GLY A 24 7.23 5.52 -5.24
N ASP A 25 8.03 4.89 -4.37
CA ASP A 25 8.56 3.54 -4.61
C ASP A 25 7.44 2.49 -4.78
N ALA A 26 7.77 1.37 -5.41
CA ALA A 26 6.87 0.23 -5.49
C ALA A 26 6.38 -0.21 -4.09
N ALA A 27 5.08 -0.38 -3.96
CA ALA A 27 4.40 -0.68 -2.72
C ALA A 27 3.59 -1.96 -2.82
N SER A 28 3.88 -2.89 -1.91
CA SER A 28 3.10 -4.14 -1.76
C SER A 28 2.14 -4.09 -0.58
N LYS A 29 2.28 -3.11 0.32
CA LYS A 29 1.47 -2.97 1.54
C LYS A 29 0.42 -1.89 1.35
N PHE A 30 -0.71 -2.04 2.02
CA PHE A 30 -1.80 -1.07 2.01
C PHE A 30 -2.30 -0.80 3.42
N CYS A 31 -2.96 0.33 3.62
CA CYS A 31 -3.64 0.62 4.88
C CYS A 31 -4.77 -0.40 5.10
N THR A 32 -4.71 -1.17 6.19
CA THR A 32 -5.70 -2.23 6.45
C THR A 32 -7.11 -1.71 6.76
N GLY A 33 -7.22 -0.44 7.17
CA GLY A 33 -8.50 0.23 7.39
C GLY A 33 -9.20 0.57 6.07
N CYS A 34 -8.62 1.49 5.29
CA CYS A 34 -9.26 1.95 4.05
C CYS A 34 -8.99 1.07 2.82
N LYS A 35 -7.93 0.27 2.82
CA LYS A 35 -7.46 -0.57 1.69
C LYS A 35 -7.23 0.16 0.36
N SER A 36 -7.19 1.50 0.38
CA SER A 36 -7.09 2.35 -0.80
C SER A 36 -5.73 3.02 -0.99
N VAL A 37 -4.91 3.11 0.07
CA VAL A 37 -3.60 3.77 0.03
C VAL A 37 -2.49 2.76 0.25
N TYR A 38 -1.46 2.81 -0.61
CA TYR A 38 -0.34 1.88 -0.62
C TYR A 38 0.95 2.49 -0.07
N TYR A 39 1.76 1.66 0.58
CA TYR A 39 3.04 2.02 1.18
C TYR A 39 4.10 0.94 0.93
N CYS A 40 5.34 1.33 0.67
CA CYS A 40 6.45 0.38 0.52
C CYS A 40 6.87 -0.24 1.87
N SER A 41 6.62 0.43 3.00
CA SER A 41 6.89 -0.12 4.33
C SER A 41 5.98 0.44 5.43
N LYS A 42 6.02 -0.20 6.62
CA LYS A 42 5.32 0.30 7.81
C LYS A 42 5.85 1.65 8.28
N TYR A 43 7.13 1.93 8.08
CA TYR A 43 7.72 3.23 8.41
C TYR A 43 7.02 4.33 7.59
N CYS A 44 6.90 4.10 6.29
CA CYS A 44 6.30 5.03 5.34
C CYS A 44 4.83 5.33 5.63
N GLN A 45 4.09 4.31 6.08
CA GLN A 45 2.72 4.47 6.55
C GLN A 45 2.66 5.30 7.84
N LYS A 46 3.56 5.07 8.81
CA LYS A 46 3.58 5.80 10.08
C LYS A 46 3.92 7.28 9.88
N GLU A 47 4.89 7.59 9.03
CA GLU A 47 5.27 8.97 8.73
C GLU A 47 4.13 9.73 8.03
N ASP A 48 3.43 9.08 7.09
CA ASP A 48 2.29 9.68 6.40
C ASP A 48 0.99 9.68 7.25
N TRP A 49 0.95 8.95 8.37
CA TRP A 49 -0.28 8.66 9.11
C TRP A 49 -1.05 9.91 9.54
N LYS A 50 -0.36 10.98 9.98
CA LYS A 50 -1.00 12.23 10.41
C LYS A 50 -1.84 12.85 9.28
N ARG A 51 -1.31 12.84 8.05
CA ARG A 51 -1.99 13.34 6.84
C ARG A 51 -3.02 12.34 6.34
N HIS A 52 -2.59 11.09 6.15
CA HIS A 52 -3.43 10.00 5.66
C HIS A 52 -4.71 9.82 6.47
N LYS A 53 -4.63 9.81 7.81
CA LYS A 53 -5.80 9.64 8.68
C LYS A 53 -6.88 10.72 8.47
N LYS A 54 -6.46 11.95 8.17
CA LYS A 54 -7.34 13.10 8.02
C LYS A 54 -7.92 13.21 6.60
N GLU A 55 -7.11 12.88 5.60
CA GLU A 55 -7.40 13.24 4.20
C GLU A 55 -7.75 12.03 3.33
N ASP A 56 -7.09 10.89 3.55
CA ASP A 56 -7.12 9.76 2.60
C ASP A 56 -7.73 8.48 3.20
N CYS A 57 -7.80 8.37 4.53
CA CYS A 57 -8.23 7.16 5.23
C CYS A 57 -9.76 7.10 5.31
N THR A 58 -10.41 6.69 4.22
CA THR A 58 -11.84 6.36 4.23
C THR A 58 -12.03 4.97 4.86
N ASP A 59 -12.03 4.90 6.19
CA ASP A 59 -12.47 3.68 6.90
C ASP A 59 -13.96 3.47 6.59
N LYS A 60 -14.25 2.63 5.59
CA LYS A 60 -15.63 2.26 5.23
C LYS A 60 -16.21 1.16 6.12
N LEU A 61 -15.49 0.71 7.15
CA LEU A 61 -16.06 -0.11 8.22
C LEU A 61 -16.59 0.78 9.35
N LYS A 62 -17.73 1.42 9.10
CA LYS A 62 -18.68 1.73 10.17
C LYS A 62 -19.70 0.59 10.16
N ILE A 63 -19.49 -0.41 11.02
CA ILE A 63 -20.56 -1.30 11.49
C ILE A 63 -21.30 -0.53 12.60
#